data_AF-A0A142VBQ0-F1
#
_entry.id   AF-A0A142VBQ0-F1
#
_cell.length_a   1.000
_cell.length_b   1.000
_cell.length_c   1.000
_cell.angle_alpha   90.00
_cell.angle_beta   90.00
_cell.angle_gamma   90.00
#
_symmetry.space_group_name_H-M   'P 1'
#
loop_
_entity.id
_entity.type
_entity.pdbx_description
1 polymer ?
#
loop_
_entity_poly.entity_id
_entity_poly.type
_entity_poly.pdbx_seq_one_letter_code
_entity_poly.pdbx_strand_id
1 'polypeptide(L)'
;MLYWIGLVIGIAIAVGAYRLNRNTKLKWYDWLFGLAIIVSLAAGVQHYNGSVSGFENSAAWKGLALFGGLAAVLALVDWQLIARRKKA
;
A
#
# COMPACT_ATOMS: atom_id res chain seq x y z
N MET A 1 4.85 -14.05 18.77
CA MET A 1 3.43 -13.97 18.35
C MET A 1 3.25 -13.00 17.17
N LEU A 2 3.85 -11.79 17.19
CA LEU A 2 3.77 -10.79 16.10
C LEU A 2 4.29 -11.24 14.72
N TYR A 3 5.26 -12.15 14.65
CA TYR A 3 5.82 -12.65 13.37
C TYR A 3 4.79 -13.38 12.49
N TRP A 4 3.81 -14.05 13.09
CA TRP A 4 2.76 -14.74 12.33
C TRP A 4 1.80 -13.77 11.65
N ILE A 5 1.58 -12.59 12.22
CA ILE A 5 0.71 -11.56 11.64
C ILE A 5 1.31 -11.05 10.32
N GLY A 6 2.62 -10.78 10.31
CA GLY A 6 3.33 -10.37 9.09
C GLY A 6 3.26 -11.43 8.00
N LEU A 7 3.40 -12.71 8.36
CA LEU A 7 3.26 -13.83 7.43
C LEU A 7 1.86 -13.90 6.82
N VAL A 8 0.81 -13.82 7.64
CA VAL A 8 -0.59 -13.89 7.18
C VAL A 8 -0.91 -12.72 6.25
N ILE A 9 -0.45 -11.50 6.58
CA ILE A 9 -0.61 -10.33 5.72
C ILE A 9 0.15 -10.53 4.40
N GLY A 10 1.39 -11.03 4.45
CA GLY A 10 2.19 -11.30 3.25
C GLY A 10 1.54 -12.34 2.33
N ILE A 11 1.00 -13.42 2.88
CA ILE A 11 0.26 -14.43 2.12
C ILE A 11 -1.00 -13.82 1.50
N ALA A 12 -1.77 -13.03 2.25
CA ALA A 12 -2.98 -12.39 1.74
C ALA A 12 -2.67 -11.45 0.56
N ILE A 13 -1.61 -10.64 0.67
CA ILE A 13 -1.14 -9.76 -0.40
C ILE A 13 -0.69 -10.60 -1.61
N ALA A 14 0.12 -11.64 -1.40
CA ALA A 14 0.63 -12.48 -2.48
C ALA A 14 -0.50 -13.19 -3.24
N VAL A 15 -1.47 -13.78 -2.53
CA VAL A 15 -2.65 -14.43 -3.14
C VAL A 15 -3.50 -13.41 -3.90
N GLY A 16 -3.74 -12.23 -3.31
CA GLY A 16 -4.45 -11.13 -3.96
C GLY A 16 -3.77 -10.69 -5.25
N ALA A 17 -2.46 -10.43 -5.19
CA ALA A 17 -1.64 -10.02 -6.33
C ALA A 17 -1.60 -11.10 -7.42
N TYR A 18 -1.46 -12.37 -7.05
CA TYR A 18 -1.49 -13.50 -7.98
C TYR A 18 -2.83 -13.57 -8.74
N ARG A 19 -3.95 -13.52 -8.02
CA ARG A 19 -5.29 -13.53 -8.64
C ARG A 19 -5.52 -12.31 -9.53
N LEU A 20 -5.11 -11.14 -9.08
CA LEU A 20 -5.23 -9.91 -9.85
C LEU A 20 -4.43 -9.98 -11.16
N ASN A 21 -3.19 -10.46 -11.08
CA ASN A 21 -2.31 -10.61 -12.24
C ASN A 21 -2.87 -11.63 -13.25
N ARG A 22 -3.40 -12.76 -12.79
CA ARG A 22 -3.99 -13.78 -13.68
C ARG A 22 -5.14 -13.22 -14.53
N ASN A 23 -5.97 -12.35 -13.95
CA ASN A 23 -7.13 -11.77 -14.63
C ASN A 23 -6.81 -10.52 -15.44
N THR A 24 -5.76 -9.79 -15.07
CA THR A 24 -5.54 -8.41 -15.55
C THR A 24 -4.26 -8.26 -16.34
N LYS A 25 -3.36 -9.26 -16.31
CA LYS A 25 -2.03 -9.24 -16.96
C LYS A 25 -1.27 -7.96 -16.60
N LEU A 26 -0.96 -7.82 -15.31
CA LEU A 26 -0.24 -6.66 -14.80
C LEU A 26 1.11 -6.50 -15.51
N LYS A 27 1.44 -5.26 -15.88
CA LYS A 27 2.74 -4.89 -16.44
C LYS A 27 3.74 -4.64 -15.33
N TRP A 28 5.03 -4.61 -15.68
CA TRP A 28 6.12 -4.42 -14.72
C TRP A 28 5.94 -3.18 -13.82
N TYR A 29 5.39 -2.09 -14.37
CA TYR A 29 5.18 -0.84 -13.62
C TYR A 29 4.01 -0.92 -12.64
N ASP A 30 2.99 -1.77 -12.87
CA ASP A 30 1.91 -1.95 -11.89
C ASP A 30 2.46 -2.59 -10.60
N TRP A 31 3.47 -3.45 -10.72
CA TRP A 31 4.18 -4.02 -9.57
C TRP A 31 4.99 -2.94 -8.82
N LEU A 32 5.58 -1.99 -9.53
CA LEU A 32 6.28 -0.86 -8.93
C LEU A 32 5.30 0.04 -8.16
N PHE A 33 4.15 0.36 -8.74
CA PHE A 33 3.07 1.09 -8.06
C PHE A 33 2.57 0.32 -6.82
N GLY A 34 2.29 -0.97 -6.97
CA GLY A 34 1.85 -1.83 -5.86
C GLY A 34 2.85 -1.82 -4.70
N LEU A 35 4.14 -1.97 -4.98
CA LEU A 35 5.19 -1.90 -3.96
C LEU A 35 5.25 -0.51 -3.31
N ALA A 36 5.23 0.56 -4.10
CA ALA A 36 5.26 1.93 -3.59
C ALA A 36 4.06 2.24 -2.67
N ILE A 37 2.87 1.76 -3.03
CA ILE A 37 1.64 1.88 -2.21
C ILE A 37 1.83 1.17 -0.86
N ILE A 38 2.29 -0.09 -0.88
CA ILE A 38 2.50 -0.89 0.34
C ILE A 38 3.54 -0.23 1.24
N VAL A 39 4.68 0.18 0.69
CA VAL A 39 5.75 0.83 1.44
C VAL A 39 5.27 2.15 2.04
N SER A 40 4.54 2.96 1.28
CA SER A 40 4.00 4.23 1.76
C SER A 40 3.00 4.01 2.89
N LEU A 41 2.09 3.02 2.78
CA LEU A 41 1.18 2.67 3.89
C LEU A 41 1.93 2.20 5.13
N ALA A 42 2.92 1.32 4.96
CA ALA A 42 3.74 0.83 6.06
C ALA A 42 4.50 1.97 6.75
N ALA A 43 5.08 2.90 5.98
CA ALA A 43 5.75 4.09 6.50
C ALA A 43 4.78 4.99 7.29
N GLY A 44 3.56 5.20 6.78
CA GLY A 44 2.53 5.98 7.48
C GLY A 44 2.13 5.36 8.82
N VAL A 45 1.90 4.04 8.86
CA VAL A 45 1.57 3.31 10.09
C VAL A 45 2.75 3.32 11.07
N GLN A 46 3.97 3.11 10.59
CA GLN A 46 5.17 3.12 11.44
C GLN A 46 5.41 4.51 12.04
N HIS A 47 5.30 5.57 11.23
CA HIS A 47 5.42 6.94 11.69
C HIS A 47 4.33 7.29 12.71
N TYR A 48 3.08 6.90 12.44
CA TYR A 48 1.97 7.13 13.37
C TYR A 48 2.25 6.49 14.73
N ASN A 49 2.58 5.19 14.74
CA ASN A 49 2.85 4.46 15.98
C ASN A 49 4.04 5.04 16.74
N GLY A 50 5.11 5.44 16.04
CA GLY A 50 6.28 6.08 16.65
C GLY A 50 5.96 7.45 17.25
N SER A 51 5.17 8.27 16.57
CA SER A 51 4.76 9.58 17.11
C SER A 51 3.78 9.45 18.28
N VAL A 52 2.85 8.48 18.24
CA VAL A 52 1.93 8.23 19.37
C VAL A 52 2.70 7.76 20.61
N SER A 53 3.68 6.86 20.47
CA SER A 53 4.51 6.44 21.60
C SER A 53 5.41 7.56 22.14
N GLY A 54 5.76 8.54 21.29
CA GLY A 54 6.44 9.78 21.69
C GLY A 54 5.53 10.87 22.25
N PHE A 55 4.22 10.63 22.42
CA PHE A 55 3.22 11.62 22.83
C PHE A 55 3.03 12.80 21.85
N GLU A 56 3.42 12.63 20.58
CA GLU A 56 3.34 13.63 19.51
C GLU A 56 2.12 13.41 18.62
N ASN A 57 0.91 13.48 19.18
CA ASN A 57 -0.32 13.10 18.47
C ASN A 57 -0.56 13.93 17.19
N SER A 58 -0.22 15.23 17.19
CA SER A 58 -0.33 16.07 15.99
C SER A 58 0.60 15.60 14.86
N ALA A 59 1.84 15.21 15.19
CA ALA A 59 2.80 14.70 14.22
C ALA A 59 2.36 13.32 13.69
N ALA A 60 1.78 12.48 14.54
CA ALA A 60 1.25 11.18 14.16
C ALA A 60 0.24 11.29 13.01
N TRP A 61 -0.78 12.13 13.17
CA TRP A 61 -1.80 12.33 12.14
C TRP A 61 -1.26 12.99 10.87
N LYS A 62 -0.31 13.93 10.98
CA LYS A 62 0.32 14.57 9.81
C LYS A 62 1.15 13.57 9.01
N GLY A 63 1.97 12.75 9.67
CA GLY A 63 2.75 11.70 9.02
C GLY A 63 1.84 10.67 8.34
N LEU A 64 0.80 10.21 9.03
CA LEU A 64 -0.18 9.28 8.46
C LEU A 64 -0.91 9.88 7.25
N ALA A 65 -1.33 11.15 7.32
CA ALA A 65 -2.00 11.83 6.22
C ALA A 65 -1.07 11.99 5.01
N LEU A 66 0.21 12.31 5.23
CA LEU A 66 1.19 12.45 4.16
C LEU A 66 1.43 11.12 3.42
N PHE A 67 1.84 10.09 4.17
CA PHE A 67 2.18 8.80 3.58
C PHE A 67 0.95 8.01 3.12
N GLY A 68 -0.14 8.05 3.89
CA GLY A 68 -1.42 7.43 3.53
C GLY A 68 -2.09 8.15 2.36
N GLY A 69 -2.03 9.48 2.33
CA GLY A 69 -2.52 10.28 1.20
C GLY A 69 -1.75 9.99 -0.08
N LEU A 70 -0.42 9.93 -0.01
CA LEU A 70 0.42 9.54 -1.15
C LEU A 70 0.07 8.13 -1.65
N ALA A 71 -0.09 7.17 -0.75
CA ALA A 71 -0.50 5.82 -1.10
C ALA A 71 -1.86 5.79 -1.80
N ALA A 72 -2.84 6.57 -1.31
CA ALA A 72 -4.16 6.68 -1.91
C ALA A 72 -4.10 7.26 -3.33
N VAL A 73 -3.32 8.32 -3.54
CA VAL A 73 -3.11 8.93 -4.87
C VAL A 73 -2.47 7.91 -5.82
N LEU A 74 -1.41 7.23 -5.39
CA LEU A 74 -0.75 6.20 -6.20
C LEU A 74 -1.70 5.05 -6.56
N ALA A 75 -2.54 4.60 -5.62
CA ALA A 75 -3.53 3.57 -5.85
C ALA A 75 -4.60 4.01 -6.87
N LEU A 76 -5.05 5.26 -6.82
CA LEU A 76 -5.98 5.80 -7.81
C LEU A 76 -5.36 5.87 -9.21
N VAL A 77 -4.10 6.30 -9.30
CA VAL A 77 -3.37 6.35 -10.57
C VAL A 77 -3.18 4.95 -11.15
N ASP A 78 -2.70 3.99 -10.36
CA ASP A 78 -2.49 2.62 -10.81
C ASP A 78 -3.80 1.96 -11.24
N TRP A 79 -4.87 2.17 -10.46
CA TRP A 79 -6.20 1.70 -10.83
C TRP A 79 -6.68 2.28 -12.16
N GLN A 80 -6.48 3.58 -12.41
CA GLN A 80 -6.82 4.21 -13.69
C GLN A 80 -6.02 3.62 -14.85
N LEU A 81 -4.73 3.36 -14.68
CA LEU A 81 -3.88 2.72 -15.69
C LEU A 81 -4.39 1.31 -16.01
N ILE A 82 -4.69 0.51 -14.98
CA ILE A 82 -5.25 -0.83 -15.12
C ILE A 82 -6.61 -0.81 -15.82
N ALA A 83 -7.54 0.04 -15.36
CA ALA A 83 -8.91 0.11 -15.86
C ALA A 83 -8.97 0.56 -17.32
N ARG A 84 -8.12 1.52 -17.72
CA ARG A 84 -8.07 2.00 -19.11
C ARG A 84 -7.49 0.96 -20.06
N ARG A 85 -6.50 0.17 -19.63
CA ARG A 85 -5.95 -0.93 -20.45
C ARG A 85 -6.97 -2.04 -20.72
N LYS A 86 -7.93 -2.28 -19.82
CA LYS A 86 -9.00 -3.26 -20.05
C LYS A 86 -10.03 -2.81 -21.08
N LYS A 87 -10.11 -1.50 -21.37
CA LYS A 87 -11.06 -0.93 -22.34
C LYS A 87 -10.50 -0.80 -23.75
N ALA A 88 -9.17 -0.81 -23.89
CA ALA A 88 -8.48 -0.79 -25.16
C ALA A 88 -8.29 -2.22 -25.69
#